data_AF-A0A962I6A9-F1
#
_entry.id   AF-A0A962I6A9-F1
#
_cell.length_a   1.000
_cell.length_b   1.000
_cell.length_c   1.000
_cell.angle_alpha   90.00
_cell.angle_beta   90.00
_cell.angle_gamma   90.00
#
_symmetry.space_group_name_H-M   'P 1'
#
loop_
_entity.id
_entity.type
_entity.pdbx_description
1 polymer ?
#
loop_
_entity_poly.entity_id
_entity_poly.type
_entity_poly.pdbx_seq_one_letter_code
_entity_poly.pdbx_strand_id
1 'polypeptide(L)'
;MKIMSLSKAHDATAFGTLLSHVDAFEKSQQRRHELWILSCYVDLKAVQELVRELADRVRLVEVFLAFDYSEVYRLGPRKLRRELGALKQCCTKQGVDLFEYRFLASPSGLVHSKGYAVFQRVEGEIADGVVLLGSANLTSPGFLDGRNVELGALSRQAKDLRAFERVYNQLRDAFGKEDLSSEVLRRDDELFKFALLSSGRFLHRWDGNIRQLVGIRYRIINEEKWAQPPDELKAEGFELSTTLTRQVLKLDNLPKRSLPGDFIRNFTIDTGLGRWCPDTAWNAAANPNDDGEFEQVFRAATTDEILDEAVRSAAVRQEQLVRDGYIAEVESDHLQNWARRIRKLRDAPERLARLYTGYEDFSMPFDVKCRDEIEDLFTSLEATIELRAHDNWATRKVRACIESKDLDYLGLDEEASKLLR
;
A
#
# COMPACT_ATOMS: atom_id res chain seq x y z
N MET A 1 34.97 -8.05 -3.17
CA MET A 1 33.50 -8.11 -3.25
C MET A 1 33.08 -8.99 -4.39
N LYS A 2 32.06 -9.84 -4.19
CA LYS A 2 31.41 -10.63 -5.25
C LYS A 2 30.11 -9.92 -5.63
N ILE A 3 29.94 -9.61 -6.91
CA ILE A 3 28.70 -9.03 -7.45
C ILE A 3 27.71 -10.17 -7.74
N MET A 4 26.43 -9.96 -7.46
CA MET A 4 25.37 -10.93 -7.68
C MET A 4 24.04 -10.27 -8.01
N SER A 5 23.19 -10.99 -8.75
CA SER A 5 21.78 -10.68 -8.90
C SER A 5 21.04 -11.13 -7.64
N LEU A 6 20.18 -10.26 -7.12
CA LEU A 6 19.34 -10.50 -5.95
C LEU A 6 17.88 -10.47 -6.41
N SER A 7 17.33 -11.64 -6.76
CA SER A 7 15.91 -11.81 -6.97
C SER A 7 15.46 -13.26 -6.74
N LYS A 8 14.17 -13.43 -6.46
CA LYS A 8 13.52 -14.74 -6.33
C LYS A 8 13.68 -15.58 -7.60
N ALA A 9 13.68 -14.94 -8.77
CA ALA A 9 13.86 -15.63 -10.05
C ALA A 9 15.27 -16.23 -10.23
N HIS A 10 16.24 -15.79 -9.41
CA HIS A 10 17.61 -16.33 -9.39
C HIS A 10 17.91 -17.07 -8.08
N ASP A 11 16.88 -17.47 -7.31
CA ASP A 11 16.99 -18.15 -6.02
C ASP A 11 17.94 -17.47 -5.01
N ALA A 12 18.05 -16.15 -5.08
CA ALA A 12 18.94 -15.37 -4.22
C ALA A 12 18.25 -14.06 -3.85
N THR A 13 17.69 -13.94 -2.65
CA THR A 13 17.19 -12.65 -2.13
C THR A 13 18.28 -11.95 -1.33
N ALA A 14 18.20 -10.62 -1.16
CA ALA A 14 19.13 -9.89 -0.31
C ALA A 14 19.11 -10.43 1.13
N PHE A 15 17.90 -10.70 1.62
CA PHE A 15 17.64 -11.33 2.91
C PHE A 15 18.30 -12.72 3.04
N GLY A 16 17.98 -13.65 2.16
CA GLY A 16 18.54 -15.01 2.21
C GLY A 16 20.06 -15.05 1.99
N THR A 17 20.58 -14.17 1.14
CA THR A 17 22.03 -14.02 0.91
C THR A 17 22.74 -13.56 2.17
N LEU A 18 22.19 -12.58 2.89
CA LEU A 18 22.76 -12.11 4.15
C LEU A 18 22.75 -13.23 5.21
N LEU A 19 21.59 -13.89 5.40
CA LEU A 19 21.42 -14.95 6.40
C LEU A 19 22.35 -16.14 6.16
N SER A 20 22.44 -16.63 4.92
CA SER A 20 23.33 -17.76 4.57
C SER A 20 24.80 -17.52 4.91
N HIS A 21 25.25 -16.26 4.91
CA HIS A 21 26.62 -15.92 5.32
C HIS A 21 26.76 -15.74 6.82
N VAL A 22 25.69 -15.37 7.52
CA VAL A 22 25.64 -15.36 8.99
C VAL A 22 25.69 -16.79 9.53
N ASP A 23 25.06 -17.75 8.86
CA ASP A 23 25.12 -19.18 9.23
C ASP A 23 26.55 -19.74 9.24
N ALA A 24 27.47 -19.11 8.51
CA ALA A 24 28.88 -19.48 8.48
C ALA A 24 29.73 -18.88 9.62
N PHE A 25 29.15 -18.09 10.53
CA PHE A 25 29.90 -17.52 11.66
C PHE A 25 30.27 -18.59 12.69
N GLU A 26 31.55 -18.63 13.05
CA GLU A 26 32.00 -19.46 14.17
C GLU A 26 31.50 -18.90 15.50
N LYS A 27 31.13 -19.77 16.44
CA LYS A 27 30.70 -19.36 17.79
C LYS A 27 29.53 -18.37 17.79
N SER A 28 28.61 -18.53 16.83
CA SER A 28 27.43 -17.69 16.57
C SER A 28 26.60 -17.35 17.82
N GLN A 29 26.44 -18.30 18.74
CA GLN A 29 25.65 -18.12 19.97
C GLN A 29 26.48 -17.64 21.19
N GLN A 30 27.81 -17.69 21.11
CA GLN A 30 28.69 -17.31 22.24
C GLN A 30 29.16 -15.86 22.13
N ARG A 31 29.49 -15.42 20.90
CA ARG A 31 30.01 -14.08 20.64
C ARG A 31 28.89 -13.07 20.46
N ARG A 32 29.20 -11.80 20.71
CA ARG A 32 28.28 -10.69 20.49
C ARG A 32 28.20 -10.38 19.00
N HIS A 33 26.99 -10.20 18.50
CA HIS A 33 26.75 -9.79 17.12
C HIS A 33 25.94 -8.50 17.04
N GLU A 34 26.25 -7.68 16.06
CA GLU A 34 25.60 -6.39 15.82
C GLU A 34 25.03 -6.35 14.40
N LEU A 35 23.82 -5.81 14.24
CA LEU A 35 23.18 -5.58 12.96
C LEU A 35 23.21 -4.08 12.62
N TRP A 36 23.71 -3.75 11.43
CA TRP A 36 23.85 -2.38 10.95
C TRP A 36 23.10 -2.24 9.63
N ILE A 37 22.13 -1.32 9.58
CA ILE A 37 21.20 -1.15 8.47
C ILE A 37 21.26 0.29 7.97
N LEU A 38 21.61 0.47 6.70
CA LEU A 38 21.51 1.73 5.97
C LEU A 38 20.58 1.52 4.76
N SER A 39 19.51 2.30 4.64
CA SER A 39 18.60 2.21 3.49
C SER A 39 17.96 3.55 3.16
N CYS A 40 17.67 3.82 1.88
CA CYS A 40 16.95 5.03 1.49
C CYS A 40 15.43 4.89 1.63
N TYR A 41 14.89 3.68 1.46
CA TYR A 41 13.50 3.36 1.77
C TYR A 41 13.42 2.24 2.81
N VAL A 42 12.44 2.31 3.71
CA VAL A 42 12.30 1.32 4.78
C VAL A 42 10.86 0.85 5.00
N ASP A 43 10.72 -0.45 5.18
CA ASP A 43 9.56 -1.11 5.80
C ASP A 43 9.99 -1.63 7.17
N LEU A 44 9.47 -1.04 8.25
CA LEU A 44 9.86 -1.43 9.60
C LEU A 44 9.42 -2.85 9.98
N LYS A 45 8.45 -3.43 9.28
CA LYS A 45 8.13 -4.86 9.45
C LYS A 45 9.23 -5.75 8.87
N ALA A 46 9.86 -5.34 7.77
CA ALA A 46 11.00 -6.06 7.21
C ALA A 46 12.23 -6.01 8.14
N VAL A 47 12.43 -4.88 8.84
CA VAL A 47 13.45 -4.80 9.90
C VAL A 47 13.14 -5.79 11.03
N GLN A 48 11.88 -5.85 11.48
CA GLN A 48 11.49 -6.78 12.55
C GLN A 48 11.75 -8.23 12.15
N GLU A 49 11.44 -8.60 10.91
CA GLU A 49 11.67 -9.95 10.41
C GLU A 49 13.17 -10.29 10.37
N LEU A 50 13.99 -9.38 9.85
CA LEU A 50 15.44 -9.54 9.86
C LEU A 50 16.02 -9.68 11.27
N VAL A 51 15.51 -8.91 12.24
CA VAL A 51 15.94 -9.02 13.64
C VAL A 51 15.58 -10.38 14.23
N ARG A 52 14.36 -10.88 14.02
CA ARG A 52 13.94 -12.21 14.51
C ARG A 52 14.83 -13.31 13.96
N GLU A 53 14.99 -13.31 12.63
CA GLU A 53 15.72 -14.37 11.94
C GLU A 53 17.22 -14.35 12.26
N LEU A 54 17.81 -13.16 12.46
CA LEU A 54 19.19 -13.08 12.95
C LEU A 54 19.32 -13.52 14.41
N ALA A 55 18.39 -13.14 15.29
CA ALA A 55 18.44 -13.52 16.71
C ALA A 55 18.32 -15.04 16.91
N ASP A 56 17.60 -15.75 16.02
CA ASP A 56 17.53 -17.21 16.04
C ASP A 56 18.86 -17.89 15.62
N ARG A 57 19.70 -17.19 14.86
CA ARG A 57 20.96 -17.73 14.29
C ARG A 57 22.20 -17.35 15.08
N VAL A 58 22.24 -16.12 15.58
CA VAL A 58 23.36 -15.55 16.32
C VAL A 58 22.89 -14.87 17.60
N ARG A 59 23.79 -14.71 18.56
CA ARG A 59 23.56 -13.86 19.73
C ARG A 59 23.63 -12.39 19.31
N LEU A 60 22.52 -11.90 18.74
CA LEU A 60 22.31 -10.51 18.32
C LEU A 60 22.09 -9.64 19.56
N VAL A 61 22.99 -8.68 19.81
CA VAL A 61 22.94 -7.81 20.99
C VAL A 61 22.65 -6.37 20.66
N GLU A 62 22.98 -5.91 19.44
CA GLU A 62 22.80 -4.51 19.06
C GLU A 62 22.24 -4.40 17.64
N VAL A 63 21.35 -3.43 17.45
CA VAL A 63 20.73 -3.12 16.16
C VAL A 63 20.80 -1.62 15.92
N PHE A 64 21.45 -1.23 14.83
CA PHE A 64 21.59 0.15 14.37
C PHE A 64 20.84 0.33 13.04
N LEU A 65 19.91 1.27 13.03
CA LEU A 65 19.07 1.58 11.86
C LEU A 65 19.28 3.04 11.42
N ALA A 66 19.77 3.26 10.22
CA ALA A 66 19.83 4.58 9.60
C ALA A 66 19.06 4.58 8.29
N PHE A 67 18.18 5.54 8.10
CA PHE A 67 17.45 5.69 6.84
C PHE A 67 17.17 7.14 6.50
N ASP A 68 16.84 7.39 5.24
CA ASP A 68 16.61 8.73 4.73
C ASP A 68 15.48 9.47 5.46
N TYR A 69 15.70 10.75 5.75
CA TYR A 69 14.75 11.58 6.50
C TYR A 69 13.39 11.73 5.81
N SER A 70 13.32 11.67 4.47
CA SER A 70 12.05 11.77 3.73
C SER A 70 11.07 10.63 4.06
N GLU A 71 11.57 9.48 4.49
CA GLU A 71 10.73 8.35 4.92
C GLU A 71 9.90 8.65 6.16
N VAL A 72 10.37 9.58 7.01
CA VAL A 72 9.59 10.08 8.15
C VAL A 72 8.23 10.58 7.70
N TYR A 73 8.19 11.23 6.54
CA TYR A 73 7.01 11.85 5.99
C TYR A 73 6.24 10.95 5.06
N ARG A 74 6.93 10.14 4.23
CA ARG A 74 6.27 9.12 3.42
C ARG A 74 5.48 8.14 4.29
N LEU A 75 6.00 7.80 5.48
CA LEU A 75 5.29 6.92 6.43
C LEU A 75 4.33 7.67 7.35
N GLY A 76 4.51 8.98 7.53
CA GLY A 76 3.78 9.80 8.49
C GLY A 76 4.35 9.70 9.91
N PRO A 77 4.67 10.82 10.60
CA PRO A 77 5.37 10.82 11.89
C PRO A 77 4.69 10.00 12.99
N ARG A 78 3.35 10.00 13.06
CA ARG A 78 2.59 9.24 14.07
C ARG A 78 2.69 7.73 13.84
N LYS A 79 2.50 7.29 12.59
CA LYS A 79 2.61 5.88 12.22
C LYS A 79 4.05 5.40 12.43
N LEU A 80 5.03 6.20 12.02
CA LEU A 80 6.43 5.88 12.24
C LEU A 80 6.79 5.73 13.72
N ARG A 81 6.33 6.63 14.61
CA ARG A 81 6.51 6.48 16.08
C ARG A 81 6.00 5.14 16.59
N ARG A 82 4.78 4.77 16.19
CA ARG A 82 4.17 3.50 16.60
C ARG A 82 4.97 2.31 16.09
N GLU A 83 5.40 2.34 14.83
CA GLU A 83 6.15 1.24 14.22
C GLU A 83 7.57 1.11 14.77
N LEU A 84 8.26 2.22 15.06
CA LEU A 84 9.55 2.22 15.77
C LEU A 84 9.39 1.70 17.20
N GLY A 85 8.30 2.03 17.89
CA GLY A 85 7.97 1.48 19.20
C GLY A 85 7.76 -0.04 19.15
N ALA A 86 7.04 -0.53 18.14
CA ALA A 86 6.84 -1.97 17.92
C ALA A 86 8.15 -2.69 17.57
N LEU A 87 9.01 -2.09 16.74
CA LEU A 87 10.34 -2.61 16.43
C LEU A 87 11.23 -2.67 17.68
N LYS A 88 11.25 -1.62 18.50
CA LYS A 88 11.98 -1.61 19.78
C LYS A 88 11.53 -2.76 20.69
N GLN A 89 10.22 -2.97 20.82
CA GLN A 89 9.67 -4.11 21.57
C GLN A 89 10.08 -5.46 20.96
N CYS A 90 10.12 -5.56 19.63
CA CYS A 90 10.60 -6.76 18.94
C CYS A 90 12.07 -7.05 19.30
N CYS A 91 12.95 -6.05 19.21
CA CYS A 91 14.35 -6.15 19.62
C CYS A 91 14.49 -6.63 21.08
N THR A 92 13.77 -6.01 22.01
CA THR A 92 13.80 -6.41 23.44
C THR A 92 13.34 -7.86 23.65
N LYS A 93 12.29 -8.31 22.96
CA LYS A 93 11.82 -9.71 23.05
C LYS A 93 12.84 -10.71 22.53
N GLN A 94 13.67 -10.30 21.58
CA GLN A 94 14.75 -11.12 21.01
C GLN A 94 16.07 -11.04 21.80
N GLY A 95 16.08 -10.37 22.96
CA GLY A 95 17.29 -10.25 23.78
C GLY A 95 18.33 -9.27 23.26
N VAL A 96 17.93 -8.34 22.38
CA VAL A 96 18.79 -7.25 21.90
C VAL A 96 18.90 -6.19 23.00
N ASP A 97 20.14 -5.92 23.44
CA ASP A 97 20.48 -4.97 24.51
C ASP A 97 20.30 -3.50 24.06
N LEU A 98 20.67 -3.19 22.82
CA LEU A 98 20.62 -1.84 22.27
C LEU A 98 19.93 -1.79 20.91
N PHE A 99 18.91 -0.94 20.79
CA PHE A 99 18.32 -0.55 19.52
C PHE A 99 18.42 0.96 19.36
N GLU A 100 19.17 1.39 18.34
CA GLU A 100 19.30 2.78 17.95
C GLU A 100 18.83 3.00 16.53
N TYR A 101 18.18 4.14 16.29
CA TYR A 101 17.87 4.60 14.95
C TYR A 101 18.30 6.05 14.74
N ARG A 102 18.56 6.42 13.48
CA ARG A 102 18.77 7.81 13.03
C ARG A 102 18.07 8.05 11.70
N PHE A 103 17.47 9.22 11.57
CA PHE A 103 16.96 9.74 10.31
C PHE A 103 18.06 10.59 9.67
N LEU A 104 18.47 10.27 8.45
CA LEU A 104 19.57 10.94 7.78
C LEU A 104 19.06 12.12 6.96
N ALA A 105 19.27 13.33 7.48
CA ALA A 105 18.86 14.58 6.84
C ALA A 105 20.07 15.22 6.12
N SER A 106 20.34 14.77 4.89
CA SER A 106 21.45 15.33 4.09
C SER A 106 21.05 16.64 3.42
N PRO A 107 21.87 17.72 3.50
CA PRO A 107 21.60 18.99 2.83
C PRO A 107 21.56 18.90 1.30
N SER A 108 22.21 17.88 0.72
CA SER A 108 22.27 17.65 -0.72
C SER A 108 21.09 16.82 -1.28
N GLY A 109 20.08 16.52 -0.45
CA GLY A 109 18.92 15.73 -0.81
C GLY A 109 18.99 14.28 -0.31
N LEU A 110 18.43 13.35 -1.08
CA LEU A 110 18.22 11.96 -0.66
C LEU A 110 19.54 11.21 -0.36
N VAL A 111 19.63 10.59 0.81
CA VAL A 111 20.63 9.56 1.11
C VAL A 111 20.24 8.27 0.39
N HIS A 112 20.76 8.08 -0.81
CA HIS A 112 20.40 6.95 -1.67
C HIS A 112 21.19 5.64 -1.38
N SER A 113 22.02 5.64 -0.34
CA SER A 113 22.86 4.51 0.05
C SER A 113 22.05 3.36 0.64
N LYS A 114 22.46 2.13 0.32
CA LYS A 114 21.84 0.90 0.84
C LYS A 114 22.92 -0.10 1.20
N GLY A 115 22.91 -0.56 2.44
CA GLY A 115 23.92 -1.48 2.94
C GLY A 115 23.51 -2.12 4.26
N TYR A 116 23.83 -3.39 4.38
CA TYR A 116 23.42 -4.25 5.49
C TYR A 116 24.64 -5.00 5.96
N ALA A 117 24.96 -4.89 7.24
CA ALA A 117 26.09 -5.62 7.81
C ALA A 117 25.70 -6.34 9.09
N VAL A 118 26.30 -7.51 9.29
CA VAL A 118 26.30 -8.21 10.57
C VAL A 118 27.75 -8.37 11.00
N PHE A 119 28.10 -7.80 12.14
CA PHE A 119 29.45 -7.87 12.70
C PHE A 119 29.48 -8.79 13.91
N GLN A 120 30.51 -9.61 13.99
CA GLN A 120 30.84 -10.37 15.18
C GLN A 120 31.95 -9.64 15.95
N ARG A 121 31.72 -9.35 17.23
CA ARG A 121 32.68 -8.65 18.10
C ARG A 121 33.45 -9.57 19.02
N VAL A 122 34.74 -9.28 19.19
CA VAL A 122 35.60 -9.79 20.26
C VAL A 122 36.39 -8.60 20.81
N GLU A 123 36.29 -8.35 22.12
CA GLU A 123 37.02 -7.25 22.78
C GLU A 123 36.79 -5.86 22.13
N GLY A 124 35.60 -5.65 21.55
CA GLY A 124 35.21 -4.40 20.87
C GLY A 124 35.59 -4.33 19.37
N GLU A 125 36.44 -5.23 18.90
CA GLU A 125 36.91 -5.27 17.51
C GLU A 125 36.05 -6.19 16.64
N ILE A 126 35.99 -5.89 15.34
CA ILE A 126 35.37 -6.77 14.33
C ILE A 126 36.27 -8.01 14.15
N ALA A 127 35.81 -9.14 14.67
CA ALA A 127 36.50 -10.43 14.54
C ALA A 127 36.10 -11.17 13.25
N ASP A 128 34.82 -11.07 12.87
CA ASP A 128 34.25 -11.61 11.64
C ASP A 128 33.04 -10.77 11.26
N GLY A 129 32.55 -10.91 10.03
CA GLY A 129 31.35 -10.21 9.61
C GLY A 129 31.02 -10.42 8.15
N VAL A 130 29.86 -9.91 7.78
CA VAL A 130 29.41 -9.84 6.40
C VAL A 130 28.81 -8.46 6.14
N VAL A 131 29.11 -7.89 4.98
CA VAL A 131 28.46 -6.70 4.46
C VAL A 131 27.87 -6.99 3.08
N LEU A 132 26.61 -6.60 2.91
CA LEU A 132 25.89 -6.61 1.65
C LEU A 132 25.57 -5.16 1.25
N LEU A 133 26.12 -4.71 0.13
CA LEU A 133 25.82 -3.41 -0.48
C LEU A 133 25.02 -3.63 -1.75
N GLY A 134 24.13 -2.72 -2.15
CA GLY A 134 23.39 -2.94 -3.38
C GLY A 134 22.30 -1.93 -3.70
N SER A 135 21.41 -2.32 -4.60
CA SER A 135 20.22 -1.55 -4.99
C SER A 135 18.98 -1.90 -4.15
N ALA A 136 18.98 -3.05 -3.48
CA ALA A 136 17.87 -3.54 -2.67
C ALA A 136 17.59 -2.62 -1.48
N ASN A 137 16.43 -1.97 -1.48
CA ASN A 137 15.88 -1.26 -0.30
C ASN A 137 15.34 -2.27 0.72
N LEU A 138 15.33 -1.88 2.00
CA LEU A 138 14.79 -2.71 3.08
C LEU A 138 13.25 -2.72 3.07
N THR A 139 12.67 -3.30 2.03
CA THR A 139 11.24 -3.45 1.79
C THR A 139 10.93 -4.90 1.43
N SER A 140 9.65 -5.30 1.49
CA SER A 140 9.26 -6.66 1.12
C SER A 140 9.67 -7.02 -0.34
N PRO A 141 9.38 -6.20 -1.38
CA PRO A 141 9.78 -6.53 -2.75
C PRO A 141 11.30 -6.53 -3.00
N GLY A 142 12.03 -5.59 -2.37
CA GLY A 142 13.45 -5.37 -2.63
C GLY A 142 14.38 -6.28 -1.82
N PHE A 143 14.04 -6.56 -0.55
CA PHE A 143 14.93 -7.26 0.37
C PHE A 143 14.45 -8.66 0.76
N LEU A 144 13.20 -8.79 1.22
CA LEU A 144 12.65 -10.04 1.76
C LEU A 144 12.30 -11.03 0.66
N ASP A 145 11.30 -10.69 -0.16
CA ASP A 145 10.66 -11.60 -1.12
C ASP A 145 11.44 -11.71 -2.42
N GLY A 146 12.33 -10.75 -2.70
CA GLY A 146 13.09 -10.66 -3.95
C GLY A 146 12.21 -10.56 -5.21
N ARG A 147 11.07 -9.87 -5.12
CA ARG A 147 10.20 -9.62 -6.28
C ARG A 147 10.85 -8.69 -7.30
N ASN A 148 11.68 -7.76 -6.82
CA ASN A 148 12.50 -6.92 -7.69
C ASN A 148 13.75 -7.67 -8.17
N VAL A 149 14.27 -7.27 -9.33
CA VAL A 149 15.61 -7.65 -9.76
C VAL A 149 16.59 -6.61 -9.23
N GLU A 150 17.36 -6.98 -8.22
CA GLU A 150 18.31 -6.09 -7.55
C GLU A 150 19.75 -6.54 -7.81
N LEU A 151 20.72 -5.63 -7.66
CA LEU A 151 22.15 -5.93 -7.71
C LEU A 151 22.75 -5.81 -6.31
N GLY A 152 23.57 -6.79 -5.93
CA GLY A 152 24.25 -6.85 -4.66
C GLY A 152 25.76 -7.07 -4.81
N ALA A 153 26.53 -6.53 -3.87
CA ALA A 153 27.94 -6.77 -3.68
C ALA A 153 28.16 -7.22 -2.24
N LEU A 154 28.66 -8.45 -2.08
CA LEU A 154 28.92 -9.05 -0.77
C LEU A 154 30.41 -9.05 -0.46
N SER A 155 30.77 -8.77 0.79
CA SER A 155 32.13 -8.96 1.30
C SER A 155 32.16 -9.45 2.75
N ARG A 156 33.22 -10.19 3.06
CA ARG A 156 33.64 -10.57 4.42
C ARG A 156 35.08 -10.10 4.72
N GLN A 157 35.69 -9.35 3.79
CA GLN A 157 37.07 -8.90 3.98
C GLN A 157 37.10 -7.85 5.08
N ALA A 158 37.98 -8.00 6.07
CA ALA A 158 38.09 -7.10 7.22
C ALA A 158 38.21 -5.62 6.81
N LYS A 159 38.91 -5.32 5.70
CA LYS A 159 39.02 -3.94 5.18
C LYS A 159 37.67 -3.35 4.76
N ASP A 160 36.79 -4.17 4.17
CA ASP A 160 35.48 -3.75 3.66
C ASP A 160 34.50 -3.57 4.84
N LEU A 161 34.56 -4.48 5.83
CA LEU A 161 33.77 -4.40 7.07
C LEU A 161 34.07 -3.10 7.84
N ARG A 162 35.36 -2.82 8.08
CA ARG A 162 35.81 -1.59 8.75
C ARG A 162 35.48 -0.33 7.93
N ALA A 163 35.59 -0.41 6.60
CA ALA A 163 35.23 0.71 5.74
C ALA A 163 33.74 1.03 5.83
N PHE A 164 32.87 0.00 5.85
CA PHE A 164 31.43 0.18 6.02
C PHE A 164 31.09 0.81 7.38
N GLU A 165 31.59 0.24 8.48
CA GLU A 165 31.36 0.76 9.84
C GLU A 165 31.76 2.24 9.94
N ARG A 166 32.94 2.59 9.42
CA ARG A 166 33.43 3.97 9.42
C ARG A 166 32.52 4.91 8.62
N VAL A 167 32.11 4.52 7.42
CA VAL A 167 31.23 5.36 6.58
C VAL A 167 29.84 5.50 7.20
N TYR A 168 29.30 4.42 7.77
CA TYR A 168 28.03 4.45 8.49
C TYR A 168 28.08 5.46 9.64
N ASN A 169 29.10 5.38 10.49
CA ASN A 169 29.26 6.31 11.61
C ASN A 169 29.44 7.75 11.12
N GLN A 170 30.20 8.00 10.05
CA GLN A 170 30.32 9.34 9.46
C GLN A 170 28.97 9.90 9.01
N LEU A 171 28.13 9.10 8.33
CA LEU A 171 26.79 9.53 7.91
C LEU A 171 25.89 9.79 9.12
N ARG A 172 25.93 8.89 10.10
CA ARG A 172 25.16 8.99 11.34
C ARG A 172 25.50 10.26 12.11
N ASP A 173 26.78 10.55 12.28
CA ASP A 173 27.23 11.67 13.09
C ASP A 173 27.07 13.01 12.36
N ALA A 174 27.23 13.03 11.02
CA ALA A 174 27.07 14.25 10.22
C ALA A 174 25.62 14.64 9.96
N PHE A 175 24.74 13.65 9.72
CA PHE A 175 23.38 13.89 9.21
C PHE A 175 22.27 13.30 10.08
N GLY A 176 22.61 12.51 11.10
CA GLY A 176 21.65 11.81 11.93
C GLY A 176 20.81 12.75 12.78
N LYS A 177 19.49 12.57 12.72
CA LYS A 177 18.49 13.16 13.60
C LYS A 177 17.82 12.06 14.43
N GLU A 178 17.60 12.35 15.70
CA GLU A 178 16.94 11.44 16.64
C GLU A 178 15.45 11.74 16.81
N ASP A 179 15.07 12.99 16.55
CA ASP A 179 13.68 13.44 16.65
C ASP A 179 12.97 13.41 15.30
N LEU A 180 11.64 13.30 15.40
CA LEU A 180 10.70 13.42 14.30
C LEU A 180 10.19 14.86 14.20
N SER A 181 10.96 15.85 14.65
CA SER A 181 10.44 17.19 14.93
C SER A 181 9.95 17.90 13.67
N SER A 182 8.86 18.66 13.82
CA SER A 182 8.34 19.57 12.81
C SER A 182 9.33 20.70 12.45
N GLU A 183 10.42 20.88 13.20
CA GLU A 183 11.39 21.95 12.93
C GLU A 183 12.09 21.78 11.59
N VAL A 184 12.28 20.54 11.11
CA VAL A 184 12.84 20.31 9.77
C VAL A 184 11.83 20.73 8.70
N LEU A 185 10.56 20.35 8.82
CA LEU A 185 9.49 20.82 7.91
C LEU A 185 9.33 22.33 7.92
N ARG A 186 9.49 22.98 9.08
CA ARG A 186 9.44 24.43 9.19
C ARG A 186 10.56 25.13 8.43
N ARG A 187 11.69 24.44 8.21
CA ARG A 187 12.89 25.00 7.55
C ARG A 187 13.00 24.59 6.08
N ASP A 188 12.35 23.50 5.67
CA ASP A 188 12.41 22.96 4.32
C ASP A 188 11.02 22.92 3.68
N ASP A 189 10.75 23.91 2.82
CA ASP A 189 9.46 24.08 2.16
C ASP A 189 9.15 22.96 1.16
N GLU A 190 10.14 22.54 0.36
CA GLU A 190 10.00 21.45 -0.62
C GLU A 190 9.64 20.14 0.09
N LEU A 191 10.36 19.82 1.17
CA LEU A 191 10.10 18.62 1.95
C LEU A 191 8.73 18.67 2.63
N PHE A 192 8.30 19.84 3.11
CA PHE A 192 6.95 20.01 3.65
C PHE A 192 5.86 19.73 2.61
N LYS A 193 6.00 20.27 1.40
CA LYS A 193 5.03 20.05 0.31
C LYS A 193 4.93 18.57 -0.03
N PHE A 194 6.08 17.90 -0.21
CA PHE A 194 6.15 16.46 -0.41
C PHE A 194 5.47 15.68 0.72
N ALA A 195 5.76 16.06 1.97
CA ALA A 195 5.26 15.41 3.16
C ALA A 195 3.74 15.54 3.32
N LEU A 196 3.20 16.73 3.06
CA LEU A 196 1.76 16.98 3.08
C LEU A 196 1.05 16.10 2.03
N LEU A 197 1.50 16.15 0.78
CA LEU A 197 0.90 15.39 -0.32
C LEU A 197 0.99 13.87 -0.07
N SER A 198 2.12 13.41 0.47
CA SER A 198 2.35 12.00 0.82
C SER A 198 1.54 11.52 2.02
N SER A 199 0.98 12.43 2.83
CA SER A 199 0.14 12.09 4.00
C SER A 199 -1.32 11.81 3.63
N GLY A 200 -1.60 11.55 2.35
CA GLY A 200 -2.93 11.24 1.85
C GLY A 200 -2.93 10.35 0.61
N ARG A 201 -4.13 10.02 0.15
CA ARG A 201 -4.38 9.27 -1.08
C ARG A 201 -5.09 10.12 -2.11
N PHE A 202 -4.82 9.82 -3.37
CA PHE A 202 -5.51 10.40 -4.51
C PHE A 202 -6.63 9.47 -4.94
N LEU A 203 -7.86 9.98 -4.91
CA LEU A 203 -9.07 9.22 -5.19
C LEU A 203 -9.61 9.57 -6.58
N HIS A 204 -9.83 8.55 -7.38
CA HIS A 204 -10.56 8.62 -8.65
C HIS A 204 -11.88 7.87 -8.53
N ARG A 205 -12.94 8.48 -9.03
CA ARG A 205 -14.24 7.83 -9.08
C ARG A 205 -14.16 6.59 -9.96
N TRP A 206 -14.58 5.45 -9.41
CA TRP A 206 -14.74 4.22 -10.15
C TRP A 206 -16.20 4.06 -10.60
N ASP A 207 -16.43 4.12 -11.90
CA ASP A 207 -17.79 4.05 -12.46
C ASP A 207 -18.35 2.61 -12.59
N GLY A 208 -17.56 1.61 -12.21
CA GLY A 208 -18.02 0.22 -12.23
C GLY A 208 -19.08 -0.06 -11.17
N ASN A 209 -20.15 -0.76 -11.58
CA ASN A 209 -21.20 -1.24 -10.68
C ASN A 209 -21.21 -2.77 -10.65
N ILE A 210 -21.24 -3.36 -9.45
CA ILE A 210 -21.26 -4.81 -9.27
C ILE A 210 -22.45 -5.47 -9.96
N ARG A 211 -23.65 -4.86 -9.88
CA ARG A 211 -24.86 -5.36 -10.55
C ARG A 211 -24.68 -5.43 -12.06
N GLN A 212 -24.01 -4.43 -12.63
CA GLN A 212 -23.69 -4.42 -14.05
C GLN A 212 -22.69 -5.52 -14.41
N LEU A 213 -21.70 -5.80 -13.58
CA LEU A 213 -20.66 -6.80 -13.86
C LEU A 213 -21.15 -8.24 -13.74
N VAL A 214 -22.16 -8.48 -12.89
CA VAL A 214 -22.68 -9.83 -12.58
C VAL A 214 -24.03 -10.13 -13.21
N GLY A 215 -24.70 -9.15 -13.83
CA GLY A 215 -25.94 -9.37 -14.59
C GLY A 215 -25.70 -10.12 -15.91
N ILE A 216 -26.63 -11.01 -16.28
CA ILE A 216 -26.66 -11.62 -17.61
C ILE A 216 -27.34 -10.64 -18.56
N ARG A 217 -26.75 -10.38 -19.73
CA ARG A 217 -27.21 -9.36 -20.67
C ARG A 217 -27.55 -9.97 -22.01
N TYR A 218 -28.75 -9.70 -22.49
CA TYR A 218 -29.26 -10.19 -23.76
C TYR A 218 -29.50 -9.03 -24.73
N ARG A 219 -29.19 -9.27 -26.02
CA ARG A 219 -29.51 -8.33 -27.10
C ARG A 219 -30.99 -8.47 -27.45
N ILE A 220 -31.66 -7.35 -27.67
CA ILE A 220 -33.12 -7.30 -27.94
C ILE A 220 -33.35 -7.26 -29.45
N ILE A 221 -34.39 -7.95 -29.95
CA ILE A 221 -34.71 -7.97 -31.39
C ILE A 221 -35.51 -6.74 -31.83
N ASN A 222 -36.28 -6.12 -30.91
CA ASN A 222 -37.20 -5.02 -31.21
C ASN A 222 -37.04 -3.85 -30.22
N GLU A 223 -35.84 -3.29 -30.08
CA GLU A 223 -35.53 -2.21 -29.14
C GLU A 223 -36.51 -1.02 -29.21
N GLU A 224 -36.96 -0.66 -30.42
CA GLU A 224 -37.88 0.46 -30.67
C GLU A 224 -39.29 0.26 -30.11
N LYS A 225 -39.70 -0.99 -29.86
CA LYS A 225 -41.05 -1.31 -29.39
C LYS A 225 -41.19 -1.22 -27.87
N TRP A 226 -40.09 -1.15 -27.12
CA TRP A 226 -40.13 -1.26 -25.66
C TRP A 226 -39.60 0.01 -25.00
N ALA A 227 -40.51 0.79 -24.39
CA ALA A 227 -40.13 1.84 -23.45
C ALA A 227 -39.81 1.27 -22.04
N GLN A 228 -40.33 0.09 -21.74
CA GLN A 228 -40.17 -0.69 -20.50
C GLN A 228 -40.25 -2.18 -20.85
N PRO A 229 -39.63 -3.09 -20.06
CA PRO A 229 -39.79 -4.52 -20.28
C PRO A 229 -41.26 -4.94 -20.03
N PRO A 230 -41.78 -5.96 -20.74
CA PRO A 230 -43.08 -6.57 -20.45
C PRO A 230 -43.25 -6.90 -18.96
N ASP A 231 -44.46 -6.76 -18.43
CA ASP A 231 -44.74 -6.91 -16.98
C ASP A 231 -44.29 -8.26 -16.41
N GLU A 232 -44.41 -9.33 -17.20
CA GLU A 232 -43.91 -10.66 -16.87
C GLU A 232 -42.38 -10.71 -16.68
N LEU A 233 -41.62 -10.06 -17.57
CA LEU A 233 -40.17 -9.99 -17.46
C LEU A 233 -39.75 -9.08 -16.30
N LYS A 234 -40.49 -7.99 -16.08
CA LYS A 234 -40.27 -7.11 -14.94
C LYS A 234 -40.48 -7.84 -13.61
N ALA A 235 -41.53 -8.68 -13.51
CA ALA A 235 -41.80 -9.50 -12.33
C ALA A 235 -40.69 -10.53 -12.04
N GLU A 236 -39.98 -10.98 -13.08
CA GLU A 236 -38.82 -11.87 -12.97
C GLU A 236 -37.48 -11.16 -12.67
N GLY A 237 -37.51 -9.83 -12.51
CA GLY A 237 -36.33 -9.03 -12.22
C GLY A 237 -35.49 -8.68 -13.45
N PHE A 238 -36.08 -8.66 -14.64
CA PHE A 238 -35.42 -8.09 -15.82
C PHE A 238 -35.49 -6.57 -15.81
N GLU A 239 -34.36 -5.95 -16.14
CA GLU A 239 -34.21 -4.50 -16.32
C GLU A 239 -33.90 -4.19 -17.78
N LEU A 240 -34.50 -3.13 -18.31
CA LEU A 240 -34.33 -2.69 -19.69
C LEU A 240 -33.38 -1.48 -19.76
N SER A 241 -32.38 -1.58 -20.64
CA SER A 241 -31.52 -0.47 -21.06
C SER A 241 -31.27 -0.61 -22.57
N THR A 242 -30.01 -0.52 -23.03
CA THR A 242 -29.60 -1.00 -24.36
C THR A 242 -29.59 -2.53 -24.47
N THR A 243 -29.74 -3.22 -23.35
CA THR A 243 -29.84 -4.68 -23.28
C THR A 243 -30.92 -5.06 -22.28
N LEU A 244 -31.48 -6.27 -22.45
CA LEU A 244 -32.34 -6.89 -21.44
C LEU A 244 -31.42 -7.59 -20.42
N THR A 245 -31.36 -7.08 -19.20
CA THR A 245 -30.43 -7.57 -18.17
C THR A 245 -31.19 -8.27 -17.05
N ARG A 246 -30.69 -9.42 -16.57
CA ARG A 246 -31.22 -10.10 -15.39
C ARG A 246 -30.13 -10.38 -14.36
N GLN A 247 -30.45 -10.11 -13.11
CA GLN A 247 -29.64 -10.50 -11.97
C GLN A 247 -30.12 -11.85 -11.43
N VAL A 248 -29.31 -12.90 -11.61
CA VAL A 248 -29.65 -14.26 -11.16
C VAL A 248 -28.98 -14.65 -9.84
N LEU A 249 -27.97 -13.89 -9.41
CA LEU A 249 -27.27 -14.11 -8.15
C LEU A 249 -27.91 -13.28 -7.02
N LYS A 250 -28.07 -13.91 -5.86
CA LYS A 250 -28.58 -13.24 -4.65
C LYS A 250 -27.50 -12.37 -4.03
N LEU A 251 -27.43 -11.12 -4.45
CA LEU A 251 -26.45 -10.14 -3.98
C LEU A 251 -27.05 -9.04 -3.08
N ASP A 252 -28.31 -9.20 -2.67
CA ASP A 252 -29.03 -8.19 -1.87
C ASP A 252 -28.45 -8.00 -0.46
N ASN A 253 -27.74 -9.01 0.03
CA ASN A 253 -27.07 -9.00 1.33
C ASN A 253 -25.62 -8.47 1.26
N LEU A 254 -25.17 -7.96 0.11
CA LEU A 254 -23.85 -7.34 0.04
C LEU A 254 -23.82 -6.12 0.98
N PRO A 255 -22.75 -5.97 1.78
CA PRO A 255 -22.55 -4.76 2.58
C PRO A 255 -22.69 -3.50 1.72
N LYS A 256 -23.39 -2.49 2.25
CA LYS A 256 -23.49 -1.19 1.60
C LYS A 256 -22.11 -0.52 1.59
N ARG A 257 -21.89 0.36 0.61
CA ARG A 257 -20.66 1.14 0.48
C ARG A 257 -20.24 1.72 1.83
N SER A 258 -18.96 1.58 2.16
CA SER A 258 -18.40 2.03 3.45
C SER A 258 -18.39 3.55 3.61
N LEU A 259 -18.32 4.30 2.50
CA LEU A 259 -18.16 5.75 2.56
C LEU A 259 -19.49 6.47 2.91
N PRO A 260 -19.48 7.39 3.89
CA PRO A 260 -20.59 8.31 4.12
C PRO A 260 -20.97 9.07 2.85
N GLY A 261 -22.25 9.39 2.67
CA GLY A 261 -22.75 10.05 1.45
C GLY A 261 -22.04 11.38 1.13
N ASP A 262 -21.63 12.11 2.16
CA ASP A 262 -20.92 13.39 2.03
C ASP A 262 -19.39 13.27 2.22
N PHE A 263 -18.84 12.05 2.27
CA PHE A 263 -17.43 11.81 2.54
C PHE A 263 -16.53 12.61 1.59
N ILE A 264 -16.78 12.49 0.29
CA ILE A 264 -15.99 13.18 -0.73
C ILE A 264 -16.08 14.70 -0.57
N ARG A 265 -17.27 15.21 -0.27
CA ARG A 265 -17.47 16.64 -0.05
C ARG A 265 -16.73 17.14 1.18
N ASN A 266 -16.61 16.34 2.23
CA ASN A 266 -16.07 16.78 3.53
C ASN A 266 -14.57 16.51 3.70
N PHE A 267 -14.07 15.41 3.12
CA PHE A 267 -12.75 14.86 3.40
C PHE A 267 -11.79 14.89 2.21
N THR A 268 -12.17 15.51 1.08
CA THR A 268 -11.30 15.60 -0.10
C THR A 268 -11.12 17.01 -0.63
N ILE A 269 -9.99 17.21 -1.32
CA ILE A 269 -9.61 18.42 -2.05
C ILE A 269 -9.25 18.01 -3.48
N ASP A 270 -9.79 18.68 -4.48
CA ASP A 270 -9.45 18.39 -5.88
C ASP A 270 -8.02 18.85 -6.19
N THR A 271 -7.29 18.08 -6.98
CA THR A 271 -5.90 18.33 -7.41
C THR A 271 -5.71 17.89 -8.85
N GLY A 272 -4.58 18.23 -9.47
CA GLY A 272 -4.22 17.75 -10.81
C GLY A 272 -4.13 16.23 -10.95
N LEU A 273 -3.94 15.50 -9.84
CA LEU A 273 -3.92 14.03 -9.79
C LEU A 273 -5.21 13.40 -9.27
N GLY A 274 -6.31 14.15 -9.16
CA GLY A 274 -7.57 13.66 -8.60
C GLY A 274 -7.87 14.21 -7.21
N ARG A 275 -8.74 13.55 -6.45
CA ARG A 275 -9.18 14.05 -5.14
C ARG A 275 -8.24 13.60 -4.04
N TRP A 276 -7.43 14.51 -3.50
CA TRP A 276 -6.57 14.23 -2.37
C TRP A 276 -7.39 14.10 -1.08
N CYS A 277 -7.14 13.04 -0.31
CA CYS A 277 -7.79 12.73 0.96
C CYS A 277 -6.74 12.37 2.02
N PRO A 278 -6.76 12.97 3.22
CA PRO A 278 -5.86 12.56 4.30
C PRO A 278 -5.95 11.06 4.60
N ASP A 279 -4.80 10.40 4.77
CA ASP A 279 -4.73 8.96 5.02
C ASP A 279 -5.51 8.56 6.27
N THR A 280 -5.52 9.43 7.29
CA THR A 280 -6.28 9.25 8.52
C THR A 280 -7.79 9.14 8.27
N ALA A 281 -8.34 9.97 7.38
CA ALA A 281 -9.75 9.96 7.01
C ALA A 281 -10.08 8.79 6.09
N TRP A 282 -9.24 8.54 5.08
CA TRP A 282 -9.42 7.41 4.16
C TRP A 282 -9.39 6.07 4.92
N ASN A 283 -8.39 5.82 5.75
CA ASN A 283 -8.27 4.56 6.48
C ASN A 283 -9.39 4.35 7.51
N ALA A 284 -9.99 5.43 8.02
CA ALA A 284 -11.14 5.34 8.93
C ALA A 284 -12.46 5.05 8.19
N ALA A 285 -12.62 5.55 6.96
CA ALA A 285 -13.82 5.36 6.17
C ALA A 285 -13.78 4.08 5.31
N ALA A 286 -12.67 3.85 4.60
CA ALA A 286 -12.42 2.68 3.77
C ALA A 286 -11.73 1.58 4.59
N ASN A 287 -12.33 1.20 5.72
CA ASN A 287 -11.76 0.27 6.67
C ASN A 287 -11.51 -1.11 5.99
N PRO A 288 -10.24 -1.58 5.92
CA PRO A 288 -9.91 -2.86 5.28
C PRO A 288 -10.61 -4.07 5.93
N ASN A 289 -11.04 -3.96 7.18
CA ASN A 289 -11.78 -5.03 7.85
C ASN A 289 -13.20 -5.20 7.29
N ASP A 290 -13.83 -4.12 6.81
CA ASP A 290 -15.18 -4.15 6.22
C ASP A 290 -15.13 -4.55 4.74
N ASP A 291 -14.04 -4.19 4.03
CA ASP A 291 -13.74 -4.73 2.69
C ASP A 291 -13.68 -6.27 2.73
N GLY A 292 -13.14 -6.84 3.81
CA GLY A 292 -13.08 -8.27 4.03
C GLY A 292 -14.46 -8.93 4.13
N GLU A 293 -15.44 -8.28 4.76
CA GLU A 293 -16.81 -8.79 4.82
C GLU A 293 -17.47 -8.75 3.44
N PHE A 294 -17.34 -7.63 2.71
CA PHE A 294 -17.87 -7.52 1.35
C PHE A 294 -17.28 -8.59 0.42
N GLU A 295 -15.96 -8.77 0.44
CA GLU A 295 -15.29 -9.79 -0.35
C GLU A 295 -15.75 -11.20 0.04
N GLN A 296 -15.85 -11.50 1.34
CA GLN A 296 -16.32 -12.80 1.82
C GLN A 296 -17.76 -13.09 1.40
N VAL A 297 -18.68 -12.13 1.56
CA VAL A 297 -20.08 -12.29 1.15
C VAL A 297 -20.17 -12.45 -0.37
N PHE A 298 -19.39 -11.69 -1.13
CA PHE A 298 -19.34 -11.84 -2.59
C PHE A 298 -18.82 -13.22 -3.01
N ARG A 299 -17.73 -13.70 -2.41
CA ARG A 299 -17.16 -15.03 -2.67
C ARG A 299 -18.16 -16.14 -2.33
N ALA A 300 -18.86 -16.02 -1.19
CA ALA A 300 -19.88 -16.98 -0.76
C ALA A 300 -21.10 -16.98 -1.71
N ALA A 301 -21.47 -15.83 -2.27
CA ALA A 301 -22.56 -15.73 -3.24
C ALA A 301 -22.18 -16.13 -4.68
N THR A 302 -20.91 -16.45 -4.93
CA THR A 302 -20.35 -16.73 -6.27
C THR A 302 -19.50 -18.00 -6.31
N THR A 303 -19.80 -19.00 -5.47
CA THR A 303 -19.12 -20.31 -5.55
C THR A 303 -19.38 -20.98 -6.89
N ASP A 304 -18.52 -21.94 -7.25
CA ASP A 304 -18.66 -22.62 -8.55
C ASP A 304 -19.98 -23.40 -8.63
N GLU A 305 -20.46 -23.98 -7.53
CA GLU A 305 -21.76 -24.65 -7.46
C GLU A 305 -22.92 -23.68 -7.71
N ILE A 306 -22.88 -22.48 -7.13
CA ILE A 306 -23.91 -21.45 -7.33
C ILE A 306 -23.90 -20.96 -8.77
N LEU A 307 -22.71 -20.72 -9.34
CA LEU A 307 -22.56 -20.27 -10.72
C LEU A 307 -23.05 -21.33 -11.70
N ASP A 308 -22.69 -22.60 -11.50
CA ASP A 308 -23.09 -23.68 -12.40
C ASP A 308 -24.61 -23.92 -12.36
N GLU A 309 -25.23 -23.82 -11.17
CA GLU A 309 -26.68 -23.87 -11.04
C GLU A 309 -27.36 -22.67 -11.73
N ALA A 310 -26.83 -21.46 -11.53
CA ALA A 310 -27.33 -20.26 -12.19
C ALA A 310 -27.22 -20.36 -13.72
N VAL A 311 -26.13 -20.95 -14.24
CA VAL A 311 -25.97 -21.21 -15.69
C VAL A 311 -27.04 -22.16 -16.19
N ARG A 312 -27.28 -23.29 -15.49
CA ARG A 312 -28.33 -24.26 -15.88
C ARG A 312 -29.71 -23.62 -15.92
N SER A 313 -30.08 -22.90 -14.86
CA SER A 313 -31.37 -22.22 -14.78
C SER A 313 -31.51 -21.12 -15.84
N ALA A 314 -30.45 -20.35 -16.08
CA ALA A 314 -30.45 -19.27 -17.07
C ALA A 314 -30.52 -19.81 -18.51
N ALA A 315 -29.94 -20.98 -18.80
CA ALA A 315 -30.00 -21.60 -20.13
C ALA A 315 -31.43 -21.91 -20.54
N VAL A 316 -32.20 -22.54 -19.65
CA VAL A 316 -33.63 -22.85 -19.89
C VAL A 316 -34.43 -21.57 -20.18
N ARG A 317 -34.22 -20.51 -19.37
CA ARG A 317 -34.94 -19.25 -19.58
C ARG A 317 -34.48 -18.52 -20.84
N GLN A 318 -33.19 -18.55 -21.16
CA GLN A 318 -32.62 -17.96 -22.37
C GLN A 318 -33.22 -18.56 -23.63
N GLU A 319 -33.34 -19.90 -23.71
CA GLU A 319 -34.01 -20.56 -24.83
C GLU A 319 -35.46 -20.11 -24.99
N GLN A 320 -36.18 -19.95 -23.87
CA GLN A 320 -37.55 -19.46 -23.88
C GLN A 320 -37.64 -18.02 -24.41
N LEU A 321 -36.76 -17.12 -23.96
CA LEU A 321 -36.73 -15.72 -24.43
C LEU A 321 -36.43 -15.60 -25.92
N VAL A 322 -35.59 -16.49 -26.47
CA VAL A 322 -35.31 -16.55 -27.92
C VAL A 322 -36.57 -17.01 -28.67
N ARG A 323 -37.23 -18.09 -28.20
CA ARG A 323 -38.46 -18.62 -28.82
C ARG A 323 -39.61 -17.61 -28.81
N ASP A 324 -39.74 -16.87 -27.73
CA ASP A 324 -40.79 -15.84 -27.57
C ASP A 324 -40.46 -14.55 -28.35
N GLY A 325 -39.29 -14.47 -29.00
CA GLY A 325 -38.88 -13.33 -29.81
C GLY A 325 -38.48 -12.10 -28.99
N TYR A 326 -38.23 -12.27 -27.69
CA TYR A 326 -37.79 -11.19 -26.80
C TYR A 326 -36.33 -10.80 -27.03
N ILE A 327 -35.46 -11.79 -27.26
CA ILE A 327 -34.01 -11.59 -27.41
C ILE A 327 -33.49 -12.27 -28.68
N ALA A 328 -32.36 -11.77 -29.19
CA ALA A 328 -31.66 -12.36 -30.33
C ALA A 328 -31.07 -13.73 -29.98
N GLU A 329 -30.82 -14.55 -31.00
CA GLU A 329 -30.01 -15.75 -30.84
C GLU A 329 -28.65 -15.41 -30.21
N VAL A 330 -28.21 -16.28 -29.31
CA VAL A 330 -27.06 -16.07 -28.44
C VAL A 330 -26.06 -17.21 -28.63
N GLU A 331 -24.78 -16.87 -28.56
CA GLU A 331 -23.69 -17.83 -28.72
C GLU A 331 -23.76 -18.94 -27.66
N SER A 332 -23.36 -20.15 -28.04
CA SER A 332 -23.45 -21.35 -27.18
C SER A 332 -22.68 -21.24 -25.86
N ASP A 333 -21.66 -20.39 -25.79
CA ASP A 333 -20.82 -20.18 -24.61
C ASP A 333 -21.17 -18.89 -23.83
N HIS A 334 -22.23 -18.16 -24.20
CA HIS A 334 -22.62 -16.88 -23.59
C HIS A 334 -22.70 -16.95 -22.05
N LEU A 335 -23.39 -17.95 -21.51
CA LEU A 335 -23.56 -18.14 -20.07
C LEU A 335 -22.27 -18.63 -19.38
N GLN A 336 -21.46 -19.42 -20.08
CA GLN A 336 -20.16 -19.86 -19.58
C GLN A 336 -19.16 -18.70 -19.52
N ASN A 337 -19.20 -17.80 -20.50
CA ASN A 337 -18.44 -16.56 -20.50
C ASN A 337 -18.91 -15.62 -19.37
N TRP A 338 -20.21 -15.55 -19.10
CA TRP A 338 -20.75 -14.86 -17.93
C TRP A 338 -20.18 -15.41 -16.62
N ALA A 339 -20.28 -16.72 -16.37
CA ALA A 339 -19.75 -17.35 -15.16
C ALA A 339 -18.22 -17.15 -15.02
N ARG A 340 -17.46 -17.29 -16.12
CA ARG A 340 -16.01 -17.08 -16.15
C ARG A 340 -15.62 -15.65 -15.75
N ARG A 341 -16.37 -14.63 -16.18
CA ARG A 341 -16.12 -13.24 -15.76
C ARG A 341 -16.31 -13.05 -14.26
N ILE A 342 -17.31 -13.70 -13.68
CA ILE A 342 -17.57 -13.63 -12.23
C ILE A 342 -16.47 -14.34 -11.46
N ARG A 343 -16.01 -15.52 -11.90
CA ARG A 343 -14.83 -16.19 -11.30
C ARG A 343 -13.60 -15.29 -11.32
N LYS A 344 -13.31 -14.65 -12.46
CA LYS A 344 -12.21 -13.67 -12.55
C LYS A 344 -12.37 -12.48 -11.59
N LEU A 345 -13.60 -11.99 -11.41
CA LEU A 345 -13.89 -10.90 -10.46
C LEU A 345 -13.74 -11.36 -9.01
N ARG A 346 -14.22 -12.57 -8.69
CA ARG A 346 -14.09 -13.23 -7.39
C ARG A 346 -12.62 -13.32 -6.96
N ASP A 347 -11.71 -13.55 -7.90
CA ASP A 347 -10.28 -13.70 -7.63
C ASP A 347 -9.49 -12.39 -7.77
N ALA A 348 -10.17 -11.23 -7.88
CA ALA A 348 -9.56 -9.92 -8.04
C ALA A 348 -9.90 -8.98 -6.86
N PRO A 349 -9.21 -9.10 -5.70
CA PRO A 349 -9.56 -8.36 -4.47
C PRO A 349 -9.51 -6.84 -4.66
N GLU A 350 -8.51 -6.32 -5.37
CA GLU A 350 -8.41 -4.88 -5.66
C GLU A 350 -9.61 -4.35 -6.45
N ARG A 351 -10.16 -5.16 -7.36
CA ARG A 351 -11.34 -4.77 -8.15
C ARG A 351 -12.61 -4.83 -7.31
N LEU A 352 -12.71 -5.78 -6.39
CA LEU A 352 -13.82 -5.85 -5.43
C LEU A 352 -13.79 -4.66 -4.48
N ALA A 353 -12.61 -4.28 -3.96
CA ALA A 353 -12.44 -3.09 -3.13
C ALA A 353 -12.93 -1.82 -3.85
N ARG A 354 -12.57 -1.61 -5.13
CA ARG A 354 -13.05 -0.48 -5.94
C ARG A 354 -14.57 -0.47 -6.12
N LEU A 355 -15.19 -1.65 -6.26
CA LEU A 355 -16.66 -1.76 -6.37
C LEU A 355 -17.36 -1.43 -5.07
N TYR A 356 -16.73 -1.77 -3.94
CA TYR A 356 -17.24 -1.51 -2.61
C TYR A 356 -17.12 -0.03 -2.20
N THR A 357 -15.93 0.56 -2.36
CA THR A 357 -15.71 1.98 -2.04
C THR A 357 -16.29 2.91 -3.10
N GLY A 358 -16.33 2.47 -4.36
CA GLY A 358 -16.66 3.31 -5.51
C GLY A 358 -15.50 4.20 -5.97
N TYR A 359 -14.28 3.96 -5.47
CA TYR A 359 -13.09 4.73 -5.81
C TYR A 359 -11.89 3.82 -6.07
N GLU A 360 -11.05 4.24 -7.00
CA GLU A 360 -9.67 3.79 -7.10
C GLU A 360 -8.79 4.80 -6.36
N ASP A 361 -7.98 4.30 -5.44
CA ASP A 361 -7.08 5.12 -4.66
C ASP A 361 -5.62 4.74 -4.93
N PHE A 362 -4.73 5.74 -4.86
CA PHE A 362 -3.29 5.52 -4.92
C PHE A 362 -2.53 6.51 -4.04
N SER A 363 -1.33 6.12 -3.63
CA SER A 363 -0.40 6.97 -2.88
C SER A 363 0.38 7.90 -3.82
N MET A 364 0.99 8.95 -3.27
CA MET A 364 1.84 9.89 -4.00
C MET A 364 2.79 9.16 -4.99
N PRO A 365 2.67 9.40 -6.31
CA PRO A 365 3.45 8.67 -7.31
C PRO A 365 4.87 9.23 -7.48
N PHE A 366 5.12 10.43 -6.95
CA PHE A 366 6.40 11.13 -7.06
C PHE A 366 7.29 10.82 -5.86
N ASP A 367 8.61 10.81 -6.10
CA ASP A 367 9.60 10.81 -5.02
C ASP A 367 9.98 12.24 -4.64
N VAL A 368 10.72 12.41 -3.54
CA VAL A 368 11.18 13.73 -3.07
C VAL A 368 12.09 14.47 -4.07
N LYS A 369 12.56 13.81 -5.14
CA LYS A 369 13.41 14.42 -6.17
C LYS A 369 12.60 15.01 -7.33
N CYS A 370 11.35 14.59 -7.51
CA CYS A 370 10.39 15.14 -8.47
C CYS A 370 9.86 16.51 -8.03
N ARG A 371 10.77 17.48 -7.86
CA ARG A 371 10.47 18.79 -7.26
C ARG A 371 9.42 19.56 -8.05
N ASP A 372 9.55 19.59 -9.37
CA ASP A 372 8.65 20.34 -10.25
C ASP A 372 7.24 19.73 -10.20
N GLU A 373 7.13 18.40 -10.24
CA GLU A 373 5.83 17.73 -10.16
C GLU A 373 5.17 17.86 -8.78
N ILE A 374 5.97 17.87 -7.71
CA ILE A 374 5.50 18.15 -6.34
C ILE A 374 4.98 19.59 -6.25
N GLU A 375 5.70 20.55 -6.80
CA GLU A 375 5.32 21.96 -6.79
C GLU A 375 4.04 22.22 -7.57
N ASP A 376 3.92 21.64 -8.77
CA ASP A 376 2.73 21.75 -9.61
C ASP A 376 1.50 21.17 -8.91
N LEU A 377 1.66 20.00 -8.28
CA LEU A 377 0.58 19.34 -7.56
C LEU A 377 0.17 20.12 -6.31
N PHE A 378 1.14 20.63 -5.55
CA PHE A 378 0.89 21.46 -4.38
C PHE A 378 0.17 22.77 -4.78
N THR A 379 0.64 23.44 -5.83
CA THR A 379 0.00 24.64 -6.39
C THR A 379 -1.45 24.36 -6.81
N SER A 380 -1.71 23.21 -7.44
CA SER A 380 -3.08 22.81 -7.81
C SER A 380 -3.99 22.61 -6.60
N LEU A 381 -3.46 22.03 -5.52
CA LEU A 381 -4.16 21.85 -4.26
C LEU A 381 -4.45 23.20 -3.59
N GLU A 382 -3.47 24.10 -3.53
CA GLU A 382 -3.64 25.45 -2.96
C GLU A 382 -4.67 26.26 -3.73
N ALA A 383 -4.58 26.30 -5.07
CA ALA A 383 -5.55 26.99 -5.91
C ALA A 383 -6.99 26.50 -5.65
N THR A 384 -7.18 25.19 -5.44
CA THR A 384 -8.49 24.63 -5.10
C THR A 384 -8.97 25.05 -3.71
N ILE A 385 -8.07 25.18 -2.75
CA ILE A 385 -8.38 25.69 -1.40
C ILE A 385 -8.79 27.16 -1.46
N GLU A 386 -8.09 27.98 -2.25
CA GLU A 386 -8.35 29.41 -2.40
C GLU A 386 -9.68 29.70 -3.11
N LEU A 387 -10.03 28.91 -4.12
CA LEU A 387 -11.25 29.10 -4.91
C LEU A 387 -12.53 28.62 -4.21
N ARG A 388 -12.42 27.92 -3.07
CA ARG A 388 -13.59 27.38 -2.37
C ARG A 388 -14.31 28.45 -1.55
N ALA A 389 -15.62 28.56 -1.79
CA ALA A 389 -16.50 29.44 -1.02
C ALA A 389 -16.72 28.98 0.44
N HIS A 390 -16.65 27.68 0.69
CA HIS A 390 -16.82 27.09 2.02
C HIS A 390 -15.74 26.06 2.30
N ASP A 391 -15.05 26.21 3.43
CA ASP A 391 -14.03 25.26 3.85
C ASP A 391 -14.68 24.00 4.44
N ASN A 392 -14.39 22.86 3.82
CA ASN A 392 -14.71 21.56 4.38
C ASN A 392 -13.64 21.14 5.42
N TRP A 393 -13.84 19.99 6.08
CA TRP A 393 -12.89 19.51 7.09
C TRP A 393 -11.48 19.39 6.53
N ALA A 394 -11.30 18.72 5.37
CA ALA A 394 -9.98 18.53 4.77
C ALA A 394 -9.29 19.85 4.44
N THR A 395 -9.99 20.81 3.85
CA THR A 395 -9.49 22.15 3.52
C THR A 395 -9.01 22.87 4.79
N ARG A 396 -9.78 22.86 5.89
CA ARG A 396 -9.35 23.49 7.14
C ARG A 396 -8.10 22.83 7.72
N LYS A 397 -8.02 21.50 7.69
CA LYS A 397 -6.83 20.78 8.17
C LYS A 397 -5.60 21.09 7.33
N VAL A 398 -5.75 21.12 6.02
CA VAL A 398 -4.64 21.41 5.11
C VAL A 398 -4.17 22.86 5.25
N ARG A 399 -5.06 23.86 5.34
CA ARG A 399 -4.66 25.25 5.67
C ARG A 399 -3.86 25.30 6.95
N ALA A 400 -4.35 24.67 8.02
CA ALA A 400 -3.65 24.65 9.31
C ALA A 400 -2.26 24.00 9.19
N CYS A 401 -2.12 22.94 8.38
CA CYS A 401 -0.82 22.33 8.09
C CYS A 401 0.12 23.31 7.38
N ILE A 402 -0.37 24.00 6.34
CA ILE A 402 0.41 24.95 5.54
C ILE A 402 0.89 26.13 6.38
N GLU A 403 -0.01 26.71 7.18
CA GLU A 403 0.26 27.86 8.05
C GLU A 403 1.26 27.54 9.17
N SER A 404 1.13 26.36 9.79
CA SER A 404 1.95 25.97 10.94
C SER A 404 3.19 25.12 10.58
N LYS A 405 3.26 24.67 9.31
CA LYS A 405 4.20 23.65 8.82
C LYS A 405 4.20 22.39 9.71
N ASP A 406 3.01 21.95 10.11
CA ASP A 406 2.80 20.80 11.00
C ASP A 406 1.72 19.87 10.46
N LEU A 407 2.08 18.61 10.22
CA LEU A 407 1.18 17.59 9.67
C LEU A 407 0.28 16.94 10.73
N ASP A 408 0.51 17.18 12.02
CA ASP A 408 -0.33 16.63 13.09
C ASP A 408 -1.78 17.14 13.03
N TYR A 409 -2.03 18.24 12.32
CA TYR A 409 -3.38 18.76 12.02
C TYR A 409 -4.20 17.83 11.12
N LEU A 410 -3.58 16.94 10.33
CA LEU A 410 -4.31 15.95 9.53
C LEU A 410 -4.94 14.83 10.37
N GLY A 411 -4.68 14.79 11.68
CA GLY A 411 -5.33 13.85 12.59
C GLY A 411 -6.86 14.04 12.65
N LEU A 412 -7.58 12.93 12.76
CA LEU A 412 -9.03 12.96 13.01
C LEU A 412 -9.32 13.59 14.36
N ASP A 413 -10.25 14.54 14.37
CA ASP A 413 -10.80 15.16 15.56
C ASP A 413 -12.26 14.71 15.79
N GLU A 414 -12.89 15.28 16.82
CA GLU A 414 -14.28 14.97 17.14
C GLU A 414 -15.25 15.33 16.00
N GLU A 415 -14.95 16.39 15.24
CA GLU A 415 -15.75 16.78 14.09
C GLU A 415 -15.67 15.72 12.99
N ALA A 416 -14.46 15.30 12.62
CA ALA A 416 -14.26 14.22 11.65
C ALA A 416 -15.02 12.95 12.07
N SER A 417 -14.93 12.60 13.35
CA SER A 417 -15.59 11.40 13.90
C SER A 417 -17.12 11.46 13.79
N LYS A 418 -17.72 12.65 13.80
CA LYS A 418 -19.18 12.83 13.57
C LYS A 418 -19.53 12.74 12.10
N LEU A 419 -18.69 13.24 11.21
CA LEU A 419 -18.89 13.22 9.76
C LEU A 419 -18.62 11.84 9.13
N LEU A 420 -17.91 10.97 9.84
CA LEU A 420 -17.60 9.59 9.44
C LEU A 420 -18.62 8.55 9.92
N ARG A 421 -19.58 8.94 10.76
CA ARG A 421 -20.74 8.12 11.18
C ARG A 421 -21.92 8.43 10.28
#